data_AF-A0A8S9AG94-F1
#
_entry.id   AF-A0A8S9AG94-F1
#
_cell.length_a   1.000
_cell.length_b   1.000
_cell.length_c   1.000
_cell.angle_alpha   90.00
_cell.angle_beta   90.00
_cell.angle_gamma   90.00
#
_symmetry.space_group_name_H-M   'P 1'
#
loop_
_entity.id
_entity.type
_entity.pdbx_description
1 polymer ?
#
loop_
_entity_poly.entity_id
_entity_poly.type
_entity_poly.pdbx_seq_one_letter_code
_entity_poly.pdbx_strand_id
1 'polypeptide(L)'
;MERGQLARPAQLLGRAGGGKARRDGVAQALHAVPAPDQRLQALAPRYAGQPVVPLPGRILAPGFVDMHIHFPQTDVIASPADGLLPWLEQHTYPQETRFAAPGHCAQVAQFFIAELLRNGVSTALAFGSSHPASVDALFAEARRQQMR
;
A
#
# COMPACT_ATOMS: atom_id res chain seq x y z
N MET A 1 18.87 15.13 38.47
CA MET A 1 18.28 15.42 37.14
C MET A 1 17.98 14.08 36.49
N GLU A 2 16.70 13.71 36.47
CA GLU A 2 16.23 12.39 36.09
C GLU A 2 16.34 12.11 34.59
N ARG A 3 16.69 10.85 34.27
CA ARG A 3 16.69 10.30 32.92
C ARG A 3 15.27 9.83 32.60
N GLY A 4 14.62 10.46 31.63
CA GLY A 4 13.33 9.99 31.11
C GLY A 4 13.48 8.66 30.39
N GLN A 5 12.99 7.58 31.01
CA GLN A 5 12.76 6.30 30.36
C GLN A 5 11.59 6.44 29.39
N LEU A 6 11.87 6.46 28.09
CA LEU A 6 10.85 6.32 27.06
C LEU A 6 10.44 4.84 26.98
N ALA A 7 9.18 4.57 27.34
CA ALA A 7 8.57 3.25 27.26
C ALA A 7 8.53 2.75 25.81
N ARG A 8 8.86 1.46 25.63
CA ARG A 8 8.75 0.74 24.35
C ARG A 8 7.28 0.50 24.00
N PRO A 9 6.78 0.83 22.80
CA PRO A 9 5.43 0.46 22.39
C PRO A 9 5.43 -0.95 21.80
N ALA A 10 5.48 -1.96 22.67
CA ALA A 10 5.26 -3.35 22.29
C ALA A 10 4.28 -3.98 23.28
N GLN A 11 3.00 -3.59 23.21
CA GLN A 11 1.85 -4.29 23.82
C GLN A 11 0.55 -3.52 23.54
N LEU A 12 -0.03 -3.73 22.35
CA LEU A 12 -1.49 -3.62 22.17
C LEU A 12 -1.95 -4.55 21.04
N LEU A 13 -1.69 -5.84 21.21
CA LEU A 13 -2.31 -6.90 20.40
C LEU A 13 -3.63 -7.30 21.06
N GLY A 14 -4.70 -6.55 20.75
CA GLY A 14 -6.05 -7.08 20.86
C GLY A 14 -6.28 -8.08 19.74
N ARG A 15 -6.40 -9.38 20.09
CA ARG A 15 -6.77 -10.45 19.16
C ARG A 15 -8.18 -10.19 18.61
N ALA A 16 -8.28 -9.57 17.44
CA ALA A 16 -9.45 -9.69 16.58
C ALA A 16 -9.31 -10.98 15.77
N GLY A 17 -10.35 -11.81 15.82
CA GLY A 17 -10.39 -13.15 15.24
C GLY A 17 -9.96 -13.21 13.79
N GLY A 18 -9.27 -14.30 13.44
CA GLY A 18 -8.73 -14.58 12.12
C GLY A 18 -9.80 -14.69 11.06
N GLY A 19 -10.09 -13.56 10.39
CA GLY A 19 -10.63 -13.56 9.05
C GLY A 19 -9.47 -13.63 8.07
N LYS A 20 -9.29 -14.77 7.40
CA LYS A 20 -8.33 -14.92 6.30
C LYS A 20 -8.71 -13.88 5.24
N ALA A 21 -7.91 -12.83 5.08
CA ALA A 21 -8.08 -11.86 3.99
C ALA A 21 -8.08 -12.65 2.67
N ARG A 22 -9.26 -12.74 2.04
CA ARG A 22 -9.35 -13.27 0.69
C ARG A 22 -8.55 -12.33 -0.22
N ARG A 23 -7.59 -12.90 -0.93
CA ARG A 23 -6.69 -12.19 -1.86
C ARG A 23 -7.44 -11.87 -3.15
N ASP A 24 -8.52 -11.10 -3.03
CA ASP A 24 -9.39 -10.81 -4.16
C ASP A 24 -9.04 -9.43 -4.77
N GLY A 25 -7.78 -8.99 -4.64
CA GLY A 25 -7.21 -7.85 -5.38
C GLY A 25 -7.75 -6.46 -5.03
N VAL A 26 -8.78 -6.33 -4.19
CA VAL A 26 -9.34 -5.01 -3.82
C VAL A 26 -8.87 -4.63 -2.43
N ALA A 27 -7.77 -3.90 -2.42
CA ALA A 27 -7.39 -2.97 -1.37
C ALA A 27 -8.52 -1.97 -1.08
N GLN A 28 -9.45 -2.29 -0.19
CA GLN A 28 -10.55 -1.38 0.16
C GLN A 28 -10.15 -0.56 1.39
N ALA A 29 -10.01 0.76 1.23
CA ALA A 29 -10.01 1.68 2.36
C ALA A 29 -11.44 1.76 2.93
N LEU A 30 -11.64 1.28 4.15
CA LEU A 30 -12.96 1.12 4.77
C LEU A 30 -13.24 2.28 5.75
N HIS A 31 -14.14 3.19 5.39
CA HIS A 31 -14.72 4.25 6.28
C HIS A 31 -16.19 3.92 6.61
N ALA A 32 -16.99 4.62 7.44
CA ALA A 32 -18.36 4.16 7.80
C ALA A 32 -19.51 4.85 7.02
N VAL A 33 -20.61 4.13 6.71
CA VAL A 33 -21.86 4.66 6.07
C VAL A 33 -23.11 4.25 6.87
N PRO A 34 -24.20 5.05 6.82
CA PRO A 34 -25.56 4.61 7.16
C PRO A 34 -26.08 3.46 6.26
N ALA A 35 -27.22 2.90 6.65
CA ALA A 35 -27.87 1.73 6.02
C ALA A 35 -28.08 1.87 4.49
N PRO A 36 -28.11 0.75 3.73
CA PRO A 36 -28.28 0.77 2.28
C PRO A 36 -29.55 1.52 1.87
N ASP A 37 -29.39 2.45 0.92
CA ASP A 37 -30.49 3.26 0.41
C ASP A 37 -31.49 2.43 -0.43
N GLN A 38 -32.65 3.01 -0.72
CA GLN A 38 -33.71 2.34 -1.49
C GLN A 38 -33.26 1.90 -2.91
N ARG A 39 -32.20 2.51 -3.47
CA ARG A 39 -31.71 2.19 -4.81
C ARG A 39 -31.07 0.82 -4.86
N LEU A 40 -30.29 0.46 -3.84
CA LEU A 40 -29.71 -0.88 -3.71
C LEU A 40 -30.78 -1.96 -3.53
N GLN A 41 -31.82 -1.68 -2.74
CA GLN A 41 -32.91 -2.63 -2.49
C GLN A 41 -33.69 -2.96 -3.78
N ALA A 42 -33.88 -1.99 -4.68
CA ALA A 42 -34.54 -2.18 -5.96
C ALA A 42 -33.78 -3.12 -6.93
N LEU A 43 -32.47 -3.33 -6.71
CA LEU A 43 -31.66 -4.24 -7.53
C LEU A 43 -31.75 -5.70 -7.06
N ALA A 44 -32.16 -5.96 -5.82
CA ALA A 44 -32.14 -7.30 -5.22
C ALA A 44 -32.91 -8.36 -6.05
N PRO A 45 -34.12 -8.09 -6.60
CA PRO A 45 -34.82 -9.08 -7.41
C PRO A 45 -34.10 -9.45 -8.71
N ARG A 46 -33.34 -8.51 -9.30
CA ARG A 46 -32.61 -8.72 -10.57
C ARG A 46 -31.41 -9.65 -10.40
N TYR A 47 -30.89 -9.78 -9.19
CA TYR A 47 -29.69 -10.56 -8.88
C TYR A 47 -29.93 -11.59 -7.75
N ALA A 48 -31.17 -12.06 -7.60
CA ALA A 48 -31.59 -12.89 -6.47
C ALA A 48 -30.78 -14.20 -6.27
N GLY A 49 -30.11 -14.70 -7.32
CA GLY A 49 -29.25 -15.88 -7.24
C GLY A 49 -27.76 -15.60 -7.00
N GLN A 50 -27.36 -14.33 -6.88
CA GLN A 50 -25.96 -13.96 -6.67
C GLN A 50 -25.62 -13.87 -5.17
N PRO A 51 -24.44 -14.37 -4.75
CA PRO A 51 -24.01 -14.24 -3.37
C PRO A 51 -23.81 -12.77 -3.00
N VAL A 52 -24.41 -12.34 -1.89
CA VAL A 52 -24.26 -11.00 -1.36
C VAL A 52 -23.28 -11.03 -0.17
N VAL A 53 -22.27 -10.17 -0.21
CA VAL A 53 -21.32 -10.00 0.89
C VAL A 53 -21.71 -8.77 1.72
N PRO A 54 -22.22 -8.94 2.96
CA PRO A 54 -22.58 -7.82 3.81
C PRO A 54 -21.33 -7.10 4.34
N LEU A 55 -21.27 -5.77 4.18
CA LEU A 55 -20.20 -4.92 4.68
C LEU A 55 -20.74 -3.79 5.57
N PRO A 56 -21.40 -4.12 6.70
CA PRO A 56 -22.05 -3.13 7.55
C PRO A 56 -21.01 -2.20 8.20
N GLY A 57 -21.35 -0.90 8.28
CA GLY A 57 -20.47 0.11 8.85
C GLY A 57 -19.21 0.38 8.02
N ARG A 58 -19.21 0.00 6.73
CA ARG A 58 -18.11 0.23 5.79
C ARG A 58 -18.54 1.05 4.57
N ILE A 59 -17.62 1.84 4.03
CA ILE A 59 -17.65 2.63 2.81
C ILE A 59 -16.90 1.79 1.80
N LEU A 60 -17.56 1.54 0.68
CA LEU A 60 -16.90 1.10 -0.53
C LEU A 60 -16.57 2.33 -1.35
N ALA A 61 -15.29 2.51 -1.65
CA ALA A 61 -14.80 3.50 -2.59
C ALA A 61 -14.08 2.78 -3.75
N PRO A 62 -13.98 3.40 -4.94
CA PRO A 62 -13.02 2.98 -5.95
C PRO A 62 -11.60 2.94 -5.35
N GLY A 63 -10.75 2.06 -5.86
CA GLY A 63 -9.33 2.07 -5.48
C GLY A 63 -8.67 3.39 -5.86
N PHE A 64 -7.77 3.87 -5.01
CA PHE A 64 -7.08 5.14 -5.20
C PHE A 64 -6.04 5.05 -6.31
N VAL A 65 -5.82 6.20 -6.97
CA VAL A 65 -4.83 6.37 -8.02
C VAL A 65 -3.74 7.31 -7.50
N ASP A 66 -2.53 6.79 -7.33
CA ASP A 66 -1.35 7.58 -7.01
C ASP A 66 -0.64 7.97 -8.31
N MET A 67 -0.59 9.26 -8.62
CA MET A 67 -0.03 9.75 -9.88
C MET A 67 1.47 10.05 -9.78
N HIS A 68 2.10 9.94 -8.61
CA HIS A 68 3.52 10.23 -8.49
C HIS A 68 4.11 9.59 -7.23
N ILE A 69 4.85 8.49 -7.43
CA ILE A 69 5.54 7.84 -6.32
C ILE A 69 6.88 7.25 -6.77
N HIS A 70 7.87 7.27 -5.88
CA HIS A 70 9.19 6.71 -6.14
C HIS A 70 9.33 5.34 -5.45
N PHE A 71 9.29 4.28 -6.26
CA PHE A 71 9.52 2.91 -5.81
C PHE A 71 10.86 2.73 -5.07
N PRO A 72 12.01 3.25 -5.56
CA PRO A 72 13.29 2.95 -4.94
C PRO A 72 13.60 3.79 -3.69
N GLN A 73 12.68 4.66 -3.27
CA GLN A 73 12.90 5.64 -2.18
C GLN A 73 12.16 5.27 -0.89
N THR A 74 11.58 4.08 -0.78
CA THR A 74 10.74 3.71 0.36
C THR A 74 11.45 3.78 1.72
N ASP A 75 12.73 3.40 1.78
CA ASP A 75 13.52 3.41 3.03
C ASP A 75 13.96 4.82 3.47
N VAL A 76 13.85 5.84 2.59
CA VAL A 76 14.34 7.20 2.86
C VAL A 76 13.22 8.21 3.07
N ILE A 77 11.97 7.76 3.11
CA ILE A 77 10.80 8.60 3.43
C ILE A 77 11.04 9.32 4.76
N ALA A 78 10.80 10.63 4.77
CA ALA A 78 10.98 11.52 5.93
C ALA A 78 12.42 11.65 6.47
N SER A 79 13.44 11.31 5.67
CA SER A 79 14.84 11.56 6.06
C SER A 79 15.14 13.07 6.13
N PRO A 80 15.82 13.56 7.19
CA PRO A 80 16.06 14.98 7.37
C PRO A 80 17.19 15.49 6.45
N ALA A 81 17.05 16.72 5.95
CA ALA A 81 18.08 17.44 5.22
C ALA A 81 17.74 18.95 5.19
N ASP A 82 18.74 19.79 4.95
CA ASP A 82 18.58 21.25 4.87
C ASP A 82 17.81 21.73 3.62
N GLY A 83 17.55 20.82 2.67
CA GLY A 83 16.81 21.10 1.44
C GLY A 83 16.86 19.93 0.45
N LEU A 84 16.29 20.14 -0.74
CA LEU A 84 16.16 19.08 -1.76
C LEU A 84 17.50 18.53 -2.26
N LEU A 85 18.44 19.38 -2.68
CA LEU A 85 19.72 18.90 -3.22
C LEU A 85 20.54 18.14 -2.16
N PRO A 86 20.67 18.66 -0.91
CA PRO A 86 21.26 17.87 0.16
C PRO A 86 20.51 16.55 0.42
N TRP A 87 19.18 16.54 0.37
CA TRP A 87 18.40 15.31 0.55
C TRP A 87 18.68 14.27 -0.53
N LEU A 88 18.76 14.72 -1.80
CA LEU A 88 19.08 13.84 -2.92
C LEU A 88 20.46 13.20 -2.77
N GLU A 89 21.47 14.02 -2.45
CA GLU A 89 22.86 13.57 -2.31
C GLU A 89 23.07 12.66 -1.10
N GLN A 90 22.44 12.98 0.04
CA GLN A 90 22.66 12.28 1.31
C GLN A 90 21.83 11.00 1.44
N HIS A 91 20.63 10.96 0.83
CA HIS A 91 19.67 9.87 1.04
C HIS A 91 19.28 9.18 -0.27
N THR A 92 18.77 9.93 -1.24
CA THR A 92 18.17 9.35 -2.45
C THR A 92 19.17 8.60 -3.32
N TYR A 93 20.26 9.25 -3.75
CA TYR A 93 21.22 8.59 -4.64
C TYR A 93 21.92 7.39 -3.99
N PRO A 94 22.37 7.45 -2.72
CA PRO A 94 22.89 6.27 -2.04
C PRO A 94 21.88 5.12 -1.95
N GLN A 95 20.61 5.43 -1.67
CA GLN A 95 19.55 4.42 -1.59
C GLN A 95 19.27 3.80 -2.97
N GLU A 96 19.12 4.61 -4.02
CA GLU A 96 18.85 4.09 -5.37
C GLU A 96 20.00 3.27 -5.95
N THR A 97 21.24 3.51 -5.50
CA THR A 97 22.42 2.71 -5.91
C THR A 97 22.28 1.24 -5.50
N ARG A 98 21.55 0.93 -4.42
CA ARG A 98 21.33 -0.44 -3.94
C ARG A 98 20.51 -1.29 -4.93
N PHE A 99 19.81 -0.66 -5.87
CA PHE A 99 19.05 -1.33 -6.94
C PHE A 99 19.94 -1.93 -8.04
N ALA A 100 21.26 -1.80 -7.94
CA ALA A 100 22.19 -2.62 -8.71
C ALA A 100 22.08 -4.12 -8.37
N ALA A 101 21.57 -4.47 -7.18
CA ALA A 101 21.41 -5.85 -6.72
C ALA A 101 19.98 -6.38 -6.98
N PRO A 102 19.77 -7.39 -7.85
CA PRO A 102 18.43 -7.91 -8.17
C PRO A 102 17.64 -8.41 -6.95
N GLY A 103 18.33 -9.00 -5.96
CA GLY A 103 17.71 -9.44 -4.72
C GLY A 103 17.10 -8.30 -3.91
N HIS A 104 17.77 -7.14 -3.87
CA HIS A 104 17.23 -5.94 -3.23
C HIS A 104 16.01 -5.42 -3.99
N CYS A 105 16.07 -5.36 -5.32
CA CYS A 105 14.94 -4.94 -6.15
C CYS A 105 13.68 -5.78 -5.86
N ALA A 106 13.81 -7.10 -5.80
CA ALA A 106 12.68 -8.00 -5.52
C ALA A 106 12.09 -7.79 -4.12
N GLN A 107 12.94 -7.60 -3.11
CA GLN A 107 12.50 -7.35 -1.73
C GLN A 107 11.73 -6.04 -1.60
N VAL A 108 12.27 -4.95 -2.16
CA VAL A 108 11.60 -3.64 -2.10
C VAL A 108 10.31 -3.67 -2.92
N ALA A 109 10.27 -4.35 -4.08
CA ALA A 109 9.07 -4.43 -4.92
C ALA A 109 7.91 -5.09 -4.16
N GLN A 110 8.19 -6.19 -3.46
CA GLN A 110 7.20 -6.88 -2.62
C GLN A 110 6.68 -5.98 -1.51
N PHE A 111 7.57 -5.26 -0.81
CA PHE A 111 7.17 -4.32 0.24
C PHE A 111 6.33 -3.17 -0.31
N PHE A 112 6.82 -2.52 -1.38
CA PHE A 112 6.19 -1.36 -2.00
C PHE A 112 4.76 -1.65 -2.47
N ILE A 113 4.56 -2.72 -3.25
CA ILE A 113 3.23 -3.09 -3.74
C ILE A 113 2.30 -3.50 -2.60
N ALA A 114 2.82 -4.21 -1.59
CA ALA A 114 2.03 -4.55 -0.41
C ALA A 114 1.54 -3.31 0.34
N GLU A 115 2.38 -2.27 0.49
CA GLU A 115 2.00 -1.03 1.16
C GLU A 115 1.03 -0.18 0.33
N LEU A 116 1.17 -0.12 -1.00
CA LEU A 116 0.17 0.53 -1.85
C LEU A 116 -1.22 -0.09 -1.66
N LEU A 117 -1.31 -1.42 -1.76
CA LEU A 117 -2.56 -2.15 -1.57
C LEU A 117 -3.06 -2.03 -0.11
N ARG A 118 -2.18 -2.00 0.88
CA ARG A 118 -2.60 -1.79 2.27
C ARG A 118 -3.26 -0.43 2.47
N ASN A 119 -2.84 0.58 1.72
CA ASN A 119 -3.33 1.96 1.80
C ASN A 119 -4.42 2.30 0.76
N GLY A 120 -4.98 1.29 0.07
CA GLY A 120 -6.10 1.49 -0.85
C GLY A 120 -5.69 1.96 -2.26
N VAL A 121 -4.38 2.07 -2.55
CA VAL A 121 -3.90 2.44 -3.88
C VAL A 121 -3.92 1.21 -4.78
N SER A 122 -4.76 1.24 -5.82
CA SER A 122 -4.88 0.14 -6.79
C SER A 122 -4.24 0.46 -8.14
N THR A 123 -3.82 1.70 -8.35
CA THR A 123 -3.11 2.14 -9.55
C THR A 123 -2.05 3.18 -9.21
N ALA A 124 -0.84 3.00 -9.71
CA ALA A 124 0.27 3.91 -9.43
C ALA A 124 1.11 4.26 -10.67
N LEU A 125 1.43 5.54 -10.84
CA LEU A 125 2.51 5.99 -11.70
C LEU A 125 3.80 6.03 -10.87
N ALA A 126 4.57 4.95 -10.95
CA ALA A 126 5.76 4.75 -10.13
C ALA A 126 7.07 4.98 -10.91
N PHE A 127 7.98 5.76 -10.33
CA PHE A 127 9.36 5.92 -10.80
C PHE A 127 10.23 4.76 -10.33
N GLY A 128 10.96 4.13 -11.24
CA GLY A 128 12.05 3.19 -10.93
C GLY A 128 13.39 3.92 -10.74
N SER A 129 14.45 3.15 -10.43
CA SER A 129 15.83 3.68 -10.50
C SER A 129 16.39 3.58 -11.92
N SER A 130 17.61 4.08 -12.13
CA SER A 130 18.36 3.95 -13.39
C SER A 130 18.75 2.50 -13.74
N HIS A 131 18.61 1.55 -12.82
CA HIS A 131 18.93 0.14 -13.03
C HIS A 131 17.73 -0.61 -13.64
N PRO A 132 17.86 -1.28 -14.81
CA PRO A 132 16.74 -2.00 -15.44
C PRO A 132 16.08 -3.05 -14.53
N ALA A 133 16.88 -3.77 -13.73
CA ALA A 133 16.39 -4.76 -12.78
C ALA A 133 15.41 -4.19 -11.73
N SER A 134 15.47 -2.88 -11.46
CA SER A 134 14.49 -2.18 -10.62
C SER A 134 13.09 -2.23 -11.23
N VAL A 135 13.00 -1.91 -12.52
CA VAL A 135 11.72 -1.84 -13.24
C VAL A 135 11.19 -3.24 -13.53
N ASP A 136 12.07 -4.19 -13.84
CA ASP A 136 11.70 -5.60 -14.00
C ASP A 136 11.07 -6.19 -12.73
N ALA A 137 11.69 -5.93 -11.57
CA ALA A 137 11.18 -6.40 -10.29
C ALA A 137 9.81 -5.79 -9.96
N LEU A 138 9.64 -4.48 -10.18
CA LEU A 138 8.38 -3.79 -9.95
C LEU A 138 7.26 -4.36 -10.83
N PHE A 139 7.50 -4.52 -12.14
CA PHE A 139 6.50 -5.11 -13.03
C PHE A 139 6.20 -6.58 -12.72
N ALA A 140 7.20 -7.36 -12.33
CA ALA A 140 6.99 -8.76 -11.95
C ALA A 140 6.07 -8.87 -10.72
N GLU A 141 6.31 -8.04 -9.70
CA GLU A 141 5.47 -8.02 -8.50
C GLU A 141 4.07 -7.45 -8.78
N ALA A 142 3.95 -6.35 -9.52
CA ALA A 142 2.66 -5.79 -9.89
C ALA A 142 1.80 -6.82 -10.66
N ARG A 143 2.41 -7.55 -11.62
CA ARG A 143 1.74 -8.66 -12.32
C ARG A 143 1.30 -9.78 -11.37
N ARG A 144 2.17 -10.17 -10.43
CA ARG A 144 1.88 -11.22 -9.44
C ARG A 144 0.68 -10.85 -8.56
N GLN A 145 0.52 -9.56 -8.25
CA GLN A 145 -0.57 -9.02 -7.44
C GLN A 145 -1.78 -8.55 -8.26
N GLN A 146 -1.70 -8.65 -9.59
CA GLN A 146 -2.70 -8.13 -10.53
C GLN A 146 -2.99 -6.63 -10.33
N MET A 147 -1.98 -5.86 -9.91
CA MET A 147 -2.05 -4.42 -9.75
C MET A 147 -1.81 -3.72 -11.08
N ARG A 148 -2.49 -2.58 -11.29
CA ARG A 148 -2.36 -1.74 -12.48
C ARG A 148 -1.28 -0.68 -12.31
#